data_AF-A0A2E4CCH8-F1
#
_entry.id   AF-A0A2E4CCH8-F1
#
_cell.length_a   1.000
_cell.length_b   1.000
_cell.length_c   1.000
_cell.angle_alpha   90.00
_cell.angle_beta   90.00
_cell.angle_gamma   90.00
#
_symmetry.space_group_name_H-M   'P 1'
#
loop_
_entity.id
_entity.type
_entity.pdbx_description
1 polymer ?
#
loop_
_entity_poly.entity_id
_entity_poly.type
_entity_poly.pdbx_seq_one_letter_code
_entity_poly.pdbx_strand_id
1 'polypeptide(L)'
;MRTVHNPPIAYVVSAGKQKPSIMFLQKSLLSFLQRVHCNSTHHYFALDALPLVQTPAGERLVRVLLRHHRRYLLGATDPDTRFRDYQNHVIHVKNGYWGGAPRMAHKWYDRMQRYLRTNRFSDAAHAAGVLSHYFTDPFQPLHTEYSELEKVLHRPIEQSIYRGYSEIYQLWRSGQMKVIFQLSNRVSWLGESMLHGSQYANRKFGVLLDQYDLTSAVENPRKGLSLDARNALAEIFGLAITGWARVLERAAHEAENDREKKIPFHLVSPSMLTSTCRAPLGLVRQYFSSRREQQEINSMIDEYATEGKLIHQIPAEIDVVHRVASIYQSEKEWRPTQLNGDTKVAVNWIGRADQSEQESSRKGADSPKEVNELSARDSVFAAPFICADAAQRMVEIGVERLDDLLHDPPCEIAEKMKLDGVTTQILTRWQSQAALMVKVKGLGAQAAMLLVAAGYANAESIALAQRNSIHRAVRKVVVAEQEVKGLQHHGVDPGLYPRSSEINSWIALASAHVEFSQRRSA
;
A
#
# COMPACT_ATOMS: atom_id res chain seq x y z
N MET A 1 -8.94 18.50 -30.71
CA MET A 1 -8.79 17.32 -31.61
C MET A 1 -7.31 16.96 -31.72
N ARG A 2 -6.87 15.98 -30.91
CA ARG A 2 -5.65 15.13 -30.98
C ARG A 2 -5.46 14.55 -29.57
N THR A 3 -6.25 13.53 -29.30
CA THR A 3 -6.10 12.61 -28.16
C THR A 3 -4.75 11.92 -28.29
N VAL A 4 -3.81 12.22 -27.39
CA VAL A 4 -2.62 11.37 -27.21
C VAL A 4 -3.09 10.18 -26.36
N HIS A 5 -3.62 9.16 -27.03
CA HIS A 5 -3.79 7.84 -26.43
C HIS A 5 -2.39 7.33 -26.03
N ASN A 6 -2.12 7.26 -24.72
CA ASN A 6 -1.06 6.36 -24.26
C ASN A 6 -1.54 4.93 -24.53
N PRO A 7 -0.84 4.16 -25.36
CA PRO A 7 -1.23 2.79 -25.63
C PRO A 7 -1.10 1.94 -24.35
N PRO A 8 -1.92 0.89 -24.19
CA PRO A 8 -1.69 -0.11 -23.16
C PRO A 8 -0.29 -0.71 -23.38
N ILE A 9 0.54 -0.71 -22.34
CA ILE A 9 1.85 -1.36 -22.42
C ILE A 9 1.61 -2.87 -22.32
N ALA A 10 1.44 -3.51 -23.47
CA ALA A 10 1.42 -4.96 -23.59
C ALA A 10 2.86 -5.48 -23.50
N TYR A 11 3.24 -6.01 -22.33
CA TYR A 11 4.50 -6.73 -22.19
C TYR A 11 4.28 -8.18 -22.64
N VAL A 12 4.56 -8.43 -23.92
CA VAL A 12 4.70 -9.81 -24.43
C VAL A 12 6.04 -10.35 -23.95
N VAL A 13 6.02 -11.44 -23.18
CA VAL A 13 7.23 -12.24 -22.95
C VAL A 13 7.64 -12.86 -24.29
N SER A 14 8.62 -12.23 -24.93
CA SER A 14 9.54 -12.84 -25.90
C SER A 14 10.93 -12.72 -25.28
N ALA A 15 11.75 -13.76 -25.42
CA ALA A 15 13.13 -13.77 -24.94
C ALA A 15 13.97 -12.74 -25.73
N GLY A 16 13.87 -11.46 -25.34
CA GLY A 16 14.60 -10.35 -25.93
C GLY A 16 16.01 -10.22 -25.34
N LYS A 17 17.01 -10.18 -26.21
CA LYS A 17 18.46 -10.15 -25.91
C LYS A 17 18.87 -8.98 -25.00
N GLN A 18 19.15 -9.26 -23.73
CA GLN A 18 19.99 -8.42 -22.87
C GLN A 18 21.48 -8.83 -23.00
N LYS A 19 22.41 -7.89 -22.76
CA LYS A 19 23.86 -8.09 -22.92
C LYS A 19 24.38 -9.28 -22.07
N PRO A 20 25.12 -10.24 -22.66
CA PRO A 20 25.42 -11.54 -22.04
C PRO A 20 26.24 -11.47 -20.74
N SER A 21 27.14 -10.49 -20.60
CA SER A 21 28.06 -10.39 -19.45
C SER A 21 27.37 -9.94 -18.15
N ILE A 22 26.33 -9.10 -18.25
CA ILE A 22 25.55 -8.61 -17.09
C ILE A 22 24.62 -9.73 -16.58
N MET A 23 24.08 -10.54 -17.50
CA MET A 23 23.26 -11.72 -17.18
C MET A 23 24.00 -12.76 -16.32
N PHE A 24 25.28 -13.05 -16.61
CA PHE A 24 26.03 -14.07 -15.88
C PHE A 24 26.29 -13.68 -14.42
N LEU A 25 26.74 -12.45 -14.17
CA LEU A 25 27.01 -11.95 -12.81
C LEU A 25 25.74 -11.86 -11.95
N GLN A 26 24.64 -11.41 -12.54
CA GLN A 26 23.35 -11.32 -11.83
C GLN A 26 22.76 -12.70 -11.54
N LYS A 27 22.90 -13.67 -12.46
CA LYS A 27 22.47 -15.06 -12.23
C LYS A 27 23.27 -15.74 -11.12
N SER A 28 24.61 -15.68 -11.17
CA SER A 28 25.46 -16.27 -10.13
C SER A 28 25.18 -15.68 -8.75
N LEU A 29 24.91 -14.37 -8.69
CA LEU A 29 24.52 -13.70 -7.46
C LEU A 29 23.15 -14.17 -6.94
N LEU A 30 22.13 -14.22 -7.79
CA LEU A 30 20.79 -14.64 -7.37
C LEU A 30 20.81 -16.09 -6.88
N SER A 31 21.50 -16.99 -7.58
CA SER A 31 21.68 -18.37 -7.14
C SER A 31 22.39 -18.46 -5.79
N PHE A 32 23.38 -17.61 -5.54
CA PHE A 32 24.04 -17.52 -4.24
C PHE A 32 23.08 -17.03 -3.14
N LEU A 33 22.38 -15.92 -3.38
CA LEU A 33 21.41 -15.38 -2.41
C LEU A 33 20.32 -16.39 -2.09
N GLN A 34 19.81 -17.08 -3.11
CA GLN A 34 18.82 -18.14 -2.95
C GLN A 34 19.33 -19.26 -2.04
N ARG A 35 20.55 -19.73 -2.27
CA ARG A 35 21.12 -20.84 -1.49
C ARG A 35 21.46 -20.46 -0.04
N VAL A 36 21.86 -19.21 0.19
CA VAL A 36 22.38 -18.78 1.51
C VAL A 36 21.33 -18.09 2.37
N HIS A 37 20.35 -17.43 1.76
CA HIS A 37 19.40 -16.57 2.47
C HIS A 37 17.93 -16.97 2.32
N CYS A 38 17.53 -17.76 1.31
CA CYS A 38 16.14 -18.20 1.22
C CYS A 38 15.86 -19.36 2.17
N ASN A 39 14.93 -19.14 3.08
CA ASN A 39 14.37 -20.16 3.97
C ASN A 39 12.83 -20.23 3.92
N SER A 40 12.20 -19.55 2.95
CA SER A 40 10.74 -19.56 2.72
C SER A 40 10.43 -19.39 1.24
N THR A 41 9.20 -19.72 0.83
CA THR A 41 8.69 -19.51 -0.53
C THR A 41 8.68 -18.02 -0.90
N HIS A 42 8.30 -17.12 0.03
CA HIS A 42 8.30 -15.67 -0.22
C HIS A 42 9.68 -15.12 -0.57
N HIS A 43 10.75 -15.63 0.06
CA HIS A 43 12.10 -15.24 -0.31
C HIS A 43 12.42 -15.59 -1.77
N TYR A 44 12.01 -16.78 -2.20
CA TYR A 44 12.21 -17.19 -3.59
C TYR A 44 11.39 -16.34 -4.56
N PHE A 45 10.09 -16.14 -4.32
CA PHE A 45 9.25 -15.28 -5.16
C PHE A 45 9.81 -13.85 -5.27
N ALA A 46 10.25 -13.28 -4.15
CA ALA A 46 10.85 -11.95 -4.09
C ALA A 46 12.12 -11.84 -4.95
N LEU A 47 12.97 -12.88 -4.98
CA LEU A 47 14.20 -12.89 -5.78
C LEU A 47 13.97 -13.28 -7.25
N ASP A 48 13.11 -14.26 -7.52
CA ASP A 48 12.85 -14.78 -8.85
C ASP A 48 12.06 -13.81 -9.73
N ALA A 49 11.40 -12.82 -9.13
CA ALA A 49 10.76 -11.73 -9.87
C ALA A 49 11.79 -10.74 -10.45
N LEU A 50 12.97 -10.58 -9.82
CA LEU A 50 13.93 -9.55 -10.20
C LEU A 50 14.47 -9.72 -11.64
N PRO A 51 14.77 -10.94 -12.14
CA PRO A 51 15.14 -11.16 -13.53
C PRO A 51 14.04 -10.90 -14.55
N LEU A 52 12.76 -10.85 -14.14
CA LEU A 52 11.64 -10.60 -15.05
C LEU A 52 11.35 -9.13 -15.28
N VAL A 53 12.00 -8.25 -14.52
CA VAL A 53 11.94 -6.81 -14.72
C VAL A 53 12.64 -6.41 -16.02
N GLN A 54 11.94 -5.65 -16.86
CA GLN A 54 12.31 -5.27 -18.21
C GLN A 54 12.39 -3.75 -18.40
N THR A 55 11.81 -2.97 -17.51
CA THR A 55 11.85 -1.50 -17.64
C THR A 55 13.17 -0.92 -17.09
N PRO A 56 13.72 0.14 -17.71
CA PRO A 56 14.93 0.78 -17.21
C PRO A 56 14.80 1.30 -15.77
N ALA A 57 13.63 1.81 -15.39
CA ALA A 57 13.36 2.25 -14.02
C ALA A 57 13.35 1.06 -13.05
N GLY A 58 12.66 -0.01 -13.42
CA GLY A 58 12.63 -1.26 -12.65
C GLY A 58 14.03 -1.84 -12.45
N GLU A 59 14.87 -1.89 -13.49
CA GLU A 59 16.25 -2.39 -13.38
C GLU A 59 17.09 -1.61 -12.35
N ARG A 60 16.88 -0.29 -12.23
CA ARG A 60 17.53 0.52 -11.21
C ARG A 60 17.01 0.19 -9.82
N LEU A 61 15.70 0.00 -9.66
CA LEU A 61 15.12 -0.45 -8.40
C LEU A 61 15.65 -1.84 -8.02
N VAL A 62 15.76 -2.79 -8.95
CA VAL A 62 16.36 -4.12 -8.71
C VAL A 62 17.77 -4.00 -8.14
N ARG A 63 18.62 -3.11 -8.67
CA ARG A 63 19.97 -2.88 -8.13
C ARG A 63 19.94 -2.36 -6.70
N VAL A 64 18.98 -1.48 -6.37
CA VAL A 64 18.75 -1.01 -4.99
C VAL A 64 18.34 -2.17 -4.08
N LEU A 65 17.40 -3.01 -4.52
CA LEU A 65 16.94 -4.18 -3.75
C LEU A 65 18.07 -5.17 -3.51
N LEU A 66 18.89 -5.47 -4.51
CA LEU A 66 20.04 -6.38 -4.39
C LEU A 66 21.12 -5.81 -3.46
N ARG A 67 21.38 -4.50 -3.52
CA ARG A 67 22.29 -3.83 -2.58
C ARG A 67 21.81 -3.97 -1.13
N HIS A 68 20.51 -3.92 -0.91
CA HIS A 68 19.88 -4.02 0.41
C HIS A 68 19.17 -5.37 0.63
N HIS A 69 19.67 -6.46 0.02
CA HIS A 69 19.00 -7.77 -0.02
C HIS A 69 18.60 -8.29 1.37
N ARG A 70 19.41 -8.07 2.41
CA ARG A 70 19.07 -8.50 3.79
C ARG A 70 17.77 -7.89 4.28
N ARG A 71 17.58 -6.59 4.02
CA ARG A 71 16.37 -5.86 4.41
C ARG A 71 15.19 -6.26 3.54
N TYR A 72 15.43 -6.47 2.24
CA TYR A 72 14.43 -6.97 1.32
C TYR A 72 13.90 -8.36 1.72
N LEU A 73 14.78 -9.31 1.95
CA LEU A 73 14.44 -10.66 2.35
C LEU A 73 13.79 -10.69 3.76
N LEU A 74 14.33 -9.94 4.72
CA LEU A 74 13.68 -9.77 6.03
C LEU A 74 12.24 -9.26 5.88
N GLY A 75 12.01 -8.29 4.99
CA GLY A 75 10.66 -7.80 4.71
C GLY A 75 9.73 -8.88 4.19
N ALA A 76 10.22 -9.78 3.33
CA ALA A 76 9.41 -10.86 2.72
C ALA A 76 8.94 -11.94 3.70
N THR A 77 9.39 -11.92 4.96
CA THR A 77 8.99 -12.88 6.01
C THR A 77 8.53 -12.21 7.30
N ASP A 78 8.69 -10.89 7.44
CA ASP A 78 8.24 -10.11 8.59
C ASP A 78 6.71 -10.27 8.86
N PRO A 79 5.83 -10.35 7.84
CA PRO A 79 4.41 -10.61 8.08
C PRO A 79 4.14 -11.88 8.88
N ASP A 80 4.73 -13.02 8.52
CA ASP A 80 4.53 -14.30 9.26
C ASP A 80 5.24 -14.30 10.61
N THR A 81 6.45 -13.75 10.65
CA THR A 81 7.35 -13.98 11.79
C THR A 81 7.24 -12.90 12.86
N ARG A 82 6.98 -11.66 12.46
CA ARG A 82 7.01 -10.48 13.33
C ARG A 82 5.65 -9.80 13.48
N PHE A 83 4.90 -9.59 12.39
CA PHE A 83 3.60 -8.93 12.45
C PHE A 83 2.50 -9.88 12.92
N ARG A 84 2.53 -11.13 12.42
CA ARG A 84 1.58 -12.20 12.75
C ARG A 84 0.14 -11.76 12.56
N ASP A 85 -0.10 -10.96 11.53
CA ASP A 85 -1.39 -10.37 11.21
C ASP A 85 -2.15 -11.22 10.18
N TYR A 86 -2.27 -12.51 10.47
CA TYR A 86 -2.69 -13.60 9.56
C TYR A 86 -3.94 -13.31 8.71
N GLN A 87 -4.95 -12.60 9.24
CA GLN A 87 -6.12 -12.18 8.45
C GLN A 87 -5.75 -11.31 7.23
N ASN A 88 -4.65 -10.56 7.32
CA ASN A 88 -4.18 -9.70 6.23
C ASN A 88 -3.43 -10.46 5.13
N HIS A 89 -3.34 -11.79 5.20
CA HIS A 89 -2.63 -12.64 4.23
C HIS A 89 -3.60 -13.29 3.24
N VAL A 90 -4.90 -13.19 3.51
CA VAL A 90 -5.93 -13.92 2.77
C VAL A 90 -6.83 -12.99 1.93
N ILE A 91 -7.41 -13.56 0.88
CA ILE A 91 -8.53 -13.01 0.10
C ILE A 91 -9.53 -14.14 -0.17
N HIS A 92 -10.52 -14.30 0.70
CA HIS A 92 -11.55 -15.31 0.57
C HIS A 92 -12.57 -14.95 -0.52
N VAL A 93 -12.39 -15.50 -1.72
CA VAL A 93 -13.12 -15.06 -2.92
C VAL A 93 -14.61 -15.39 -2.88
N LYS A 94 -14.98 -16.50 -2.23
CA LYS A 94 -16.39 -16.93 -2.09
C LYS A 94 -17.16 -16.15 -1.03
N ASN A 95 -16.46 -15.46 -0.12
CA ASN A 95 -17.08 -14.72 1.00
C ASN A 95 -17.11 -13.20 0.76
N GLY A 96 -17.10 -12.77 -0.50
CA GLY A 96 -17.09 -11.37 -0.89
C GLY A 96 -15.70 -10.72 -0.79
N TYR A 97 -14.64 -11.49 -1.08
CA TYR A 97 -13.23 -11.06 -0.98
C TYR A 97 -12.83 -10.66 0.45
N TRP A 98 -13.34 -11.40 1.44
CA TRP A 98 -13.02 -11.17 2.84
C TRP A 98 -11.51 -11.41 3.10
N GLY A 99 -10.92 -10.60 3.97
CA GLY A 99 -9.50 -10.62 4.28
C GLY A 99 -8.92 -9.21 4.32
N GLY A 100 -7.59 -9.08 4.35
CA GLY A 100 -6.92 -7.79 4.48
C GLY A 100 -5.76 -7.54 3.53
N ALA A 101 -5.41 -8.48 2.66
CA ALA A 101 -4.21 -8.41 1.83
C ALA A 101 -4.17 -7.17 0.92
N PRO A 102 -5.22 -6.79 0.17
CA PRO A 102 -5.17 -5.60 -0.70
C PRO A 102 -4.90 -4.31 0.07
N ARG A 103 -5.51 -4.16 1.26
CA ARG A 103 -5.32 -3.00 2.13
C ARG A 103 -3.87 -2.92 2.60
N MET A 104 -3.30 -4.03 3.06
CA MET A 104 -1.91 -4.07 3.52
C MET A 104 -0.91 -3.87 2.38
N ALA A 105 -1.18 -4.44 1.21
CA ALA A 105 -0.39 -4.18 0.01
C ALA A 105 -0.38 -2.69 -0.35
N HIS A 106 -1.53 -2.01 -0.40
CA HIS A 106 -1.56 -0.56 -0.64
C HIS A 106 -0.79 0.24 0.42
N LYS A 107 -0.95 -0.10 1.70
CA LYS A 107 -0.24 0.58 2.81
C LYS A 107 1.28 0.44 2.65
N TRP A 108 1.77 -0.74 2.34
CA TRP A 108 3.21 -0.99 2.17
C TRP A 108 3.75 -0.45 0.85
N TYR A 109 2.94 -0.42 -0.21
CA TYR A 109 3.25 0.28 -1.45
C TYR A 109 3.49 1.77 -1.20
N ASP A 110 2.59 2.45 -0.51
CA ASP A 110 2.74 3.87 -0.17
C ASP A 110 3.97 4.14 0.69
N ARG A 111 4.28 3.22 1.61
CA ARG A 111 5.48 3.30 2.45
C ARG A 111 6.75 3.14 1.64
N MET A 112 6.79 2.16 0.74
CA MET A 112 7.89 1.95 -0.21
C MET A 112 8.11 3.19 -1.07
N GLN A 113 7.04 3.73 -1.67
CA GLN A 113 7.12 4.95 -2.50
C GLN A 113 7.66 6.15 -1.70
N ARG A 114 7.21 6.34 -0.45
CA ARG A 114 7.73 7.38 0.44
C ARG A 114 9.23 7.24 0.67
N TYR A 115 9.72 6.03 0.93
CA TYR A 115 11.15 5.78 1.14
C TYR A 115 11.98 5.97 -0.13
N LEU A 116 11.45 5.58 -1.30
CA LEU A 116 12.11 5.83 -2.58
C LEU A 116 12.25 7.34 -2.87
N ARG A 117 11.21 8.13 -2.58
CA ARG A 117 11.24 9.59 -2.75
C ARG A 117 12.23 10.29 -1.82
N THR A 118 12.35 9.80 -0.59
CA THR A 118 13.23 10.36 0.46
C THR A 118 14.64 9.74 0.48
N ASN A 119 15.02 8.99 -0.57
CA ASN A 119 16.31 8.32 -0.69
C ASN A 119 16.64 7.32 0.45
N ARG A 120 15.63 6.86 1.19
CA ARG A 120 15.76 5.84 2.25
C ARG A 120 15.74 4.43 1.67
N PHE A 121 16.71 4.14 0.80
CA PHE A 121 16.71 2.92 -0.03
C PHE A 121 16.72 1.60 0.75
N SER A 122 17.37 1.56 1.90
CA SER A 122 17.37 0.38 2.78
C SER A 122 15.99 0.09 3.38
N ASP A 123 15.20 1.13 3.67
CA ASP A 123 13.82 0.98 4.17
C ASP A 123 12.84 0.75 3.02
N ALA A 124 13.09 1.34 1.85
CA ALA A 124 12.36 1.01 0.63
C ALA A 124 12.51 -0.48 0.29
N ALA A 125 13.72 -1.04 0.43
CA ALA A 125 13.94 -2.46 0.22
C ALA A 125 13.16 -3.33 1.22
N HIS A 126 13.17 -2.99 2.51
CA HIS A 126 12.34 -3.69 3.50
C HIS A 126 10.85 -3.61 3.18
N ALA A 127 10.35 -2.41 2.86
CA ALA A 127 8.95 -2.21 2.48
C ALA A 127 8.58 -2.97 1.20
N ALA A 128 9.48 -3.07 0.22
CA ALA A 128 9.28 -3.87 -0.99
C ALA A 128 9.15 -5.36 -0.66
N GLY A 129 9.95 -5.87 0.29
CA GLY A 129 9.86 -7.25 0.74
C GLY A 129 8.52 -7.53 1.42
N VAL A 130 8.11 -6.67 2.36
CA VAL A 130 6.81 -6.81 3.03
C VAL A 130 5.66 -6.74 2.04
N LEU A 131 5.73 -5.81 1.08
CA LEU A 131 4.75 -5.72 0.01
C LEU A 131 4.72 -6.99 -0.85
N SER A 132 5.88 -7.57 -1.18
CA SER A 132 5.96 -8.80 -1.98
C SER A 132 5.21 -9.95 -1.33
N HIS A 133 5.30 -10.06 0.00
CA HIS A 133 4.61 -11.07 0.79
C HIS A 133 3.09 -10.93 0.62
N TYR A 134 2.52 -9.82 1.10
CA TYR A 134 1.07 -9.56 0.98
C TYR A 134 0.54 -9.59 -0.45
N PHE A 135 1.37 -9.29 -1.45
CA PHE A 135 0.99 -9.41 -2.85
C PHE A 135 0.90 -10.87 -3.30
N THR A 136 1.83 -11.73 -2.87
CA THR A 136 1.91 -13.12 -3.31
C THR A 136 1.04 -14.09 -2.53
N ASP A 137 0.73 -13.85 -1.26
CA ASP A 137 -0.05 -14.79 -0.45
C ASP A 137 -1.42 -15.08 -1.05
N PRO A 138 -2.18 -14.09 -1.57
CA PRO A 138 -3.48 -14.37 -2.17
C PRO A 138 -3.41 -15.21 -3.45
N PHE A 139 -2.22 -15.44 -4.00
CA PHE A 139 -2.02 -16.35 -5.13
C PHE A 139 -1.85 -17.80 -4.67
N GLN A 140 -1.55 -18.05 -3.40
CA GLN A 140 -1.57 -19.38 -2.81
C GLN A 140 -3.04 -19.82 -2.65
N PRO A 141 -3.50 -20.91 -3.30
CA PRO A 141 -4.89 -21.34 -3.22
C PRO A 141 -5.46 -21.43 -1.79
N LEU A 142 -4.70 -21.93 -0.82
CA LEU A 142 -5.13 -22.05 0.58
C LEU A 142 -5.42 -20.71 1.27
N HIS A 143 -4.98 -19.58 0.71
CA HIS A 143 -5.24 -18.24 1.24
C HIS A 143 -6.48 -17.60 0.59
N THR A 144 -7.24 -18.37 -0.17
CA THR A 144 -8.39 -17.88 -0.95
C THR A 144 -9.74 -18.44 -0.50
N GLU A 145 -9.72 -19.36 0.47
CA GLU A 145 -10.88 -20.04 1.04
C GLU A 145 -10.42 -20.82 2.27
N TYR A 146 -11.36 -21.20 3.14
CA TYR A 146 -11.10 -22.03 4.32
C TYR A 146 -11.98 -23.29 4.30
N SER A 147 -11.49 -24.39 4.86
CA SER A 147 -12.26 -25.63 5.03
C SER A 147 -11.75 -26.43 6.24
N GLU A 148 -12.53 -27.39 6.73
CA GLU A 148 -12.08 -28.25 7.84
C GLU A 148 -10.85 -29.08 7.46
N LEU A 149 -10.79 -29.57 6.22
CA LEU A 149 -9.65 -30.32 5.71
C LEU A 149 -8.39 -29.45 5.60
N GLU A 150 -8.56 -28.18 5.20
CA GLU A 150 -7.47 -27.22 5.12
C GLU A 150 -6.78 -27.03 6.49
N LYS A 151 -7.49 -27.07 7.62
CA LYS A 151 -6.86 -26.96 8.95
C LYS A 151 -5.75 -27.98 9.19
N VAL A 152 -5.93 -29.18 8.64
CA VAL A 152 -4.98 -30.29 8.78
C VAL A 152 -3.89 -30.21 7.71
N LEU A 153 -4.29 -29.88 6.48
CA LEU A 153 -3.41 -29.99 5.31
C LEU A 153 -2.62 -28.72 5.01
N HIS A 154 -2.98 -27.55 5.55
CA HIS A 154 -2.38 -26.28 5.16
C HIS A 154 -0.87 -26.29 5.33
N ARG A 155 -0.42 -26.58 6.55
CA ARG A 155 1.00 -26.56 6.89
C ARG A 155 1.82 -27.66 6.18
N PRO A 156 1.34 -28.91 6.09
CA PRO A 156 1.96 -29.92 5.23
C PRO A 156 2.12 -29.44 3.77
N ILE A 157 1.06 -28.88 3.18
CA ILE A 157 1.09 -28.41 1.79
C ILE A 157 2.10 -27.29 1.60
N GLU A 158 2.12 -26.28 2.47
CA GLU A 158 3.09 -25.19 2.40
C GLU A 158 4.53 -25.68 2.53
N GLN A 159 4.77 -26.63 3.43
CA GLN A 159 6.08 -27.27 3.56
C GLN A 159 6.45 -28.01 2.28
N SER A 160 5.53 -28.78 1.71
CA SER A 160 5.74 -29.49 0.42
C SER A 160 6.07 -28.52 -0.71
N ILE A 161 5.37 -27.38 -0.79
CA ILE A 161 5.62 -26.33 -1.78
C ILE A 161 7.01 -25.75 -1.59
N TYR A 162 7.40 -25.41 -0.36
CA TYR A 162 8.71 -24.87 -0.06
C TYR A 162 9.84 -25.86 -0.40
N ARG A 163 9.69 -27.14 -0.01
CA ARG A 163 10.69 -28.19 -0.28
C ARG A 163 10.75 -28.59 -1.76
N GLY A 164 9.61 -28.51 -2.46
CA GLY A 164 9.47 -28.78 -3.89
C GLY A 164 9.67 -27.56 -4.78
N TYR A 165 10.02 -26.40 -4.22
CA TYR A 165 10.03 -25.11 -4.93
C TYR A 165 10.79 -25.18 -6.25
N SER A 166 12.02 -25.72 -6.23
CA SER A 166 12.86 -25.79 -7.43
C SER A 166 12.23 -26.62 -8.54
N GLU A 167 11.54 -27.71 -8.21
CA GLU A 167 10.90 -28.60 -9.19
C GLU A 167 9.69 -27.89 -9.83
N ILE A 168 8.84 -27.27 -9.01
CA ILE A 168 7.66 -26.51 -9.47
C ILE A 168 8.09 -25.30 -10.32
N TYR A 169 9.11 -24.57 -9.87
CA TYR A 169 9.68 -23.45 -10.61
C TYR A 169 10.21 -23.90 -11.97
N GLN A 170 10.93 -25.03 -12.06
CA GLN A 170 11.41 -25.55 -13.33
C GLN A 170 10.27 -25.98 -14.25
N LEU A 171 9.19 -26.60 -13.75
CA LEU A 171 8.02 -26.93 -14.57
C LEU A 171 7.46 -25.70 -15.30
N TRP A 172 7.34 -24.58 -14.59
CA TRP A 172 6.93 -23.33 -15.21
C TRP A 172 7.97 -22.81 -16.22
N ARG A 173 9.26 -22.80 -15.86
CA ARG A 173 10.33 -22.23 -16.69
C ARG A 173 10.64 -23.03 -17.96
N SER A 174 10.53 -24.35 -17.92
CA SER A 174 10.74 -25.24 -19.06
C SER A 174 9.44 -25.54 -19.82
N GLY A 175 8.29 -25.26 -19.22
CA GLY A 175 7.00 -25.42 -19.87
C GLY A 175 6.77 -24.42 -21.00
N GLN A 176 5.78 -24.69 -21.86
CA GLN A 176 5.31 -23.76 -22.90
C GLN A 176 4.40 -22.66 -22.33
N MET A 177 4.36 -22.50 -21.01
CA MET A 177 3.44 -21.63 -20.31
C MET A 177 3.83 -20.16 -20.47
N LYS A 178 2.98 -19.38 -21.11
CA LYS A 178 3.17 -17.93 -21.25
C LYS A 178 2.26 -17.19 -20.28
N VAL A 179 2.84 -16.69 -19.21
CA VAL A 179 2.13 -15.83 -18.26
C VAL A 179 2.11 -14.40 -18.78
N ILE A 180 0.91 -13.84 -18.92
CA ILE A 180 0.70 -12.42 -19.23
C ILE A 180 0.06 -11.78 -18.02
N PHE A 181 0.78 -10.84 -17.40
CA PHE A 181 0.30 -10.09 -16.25
C PHE A 181 0.26 -8.61 -16.61
N GLN A 182 -0.93 -8.09 -16.87
CA GLN A 182 -1.13 -6.69 -17.25
C GLN A 182 -1.80 -5.93 -16.11
N LEU A 183 -1.13 -4.89 -15.63
CA LEU A 183 -1.67 -4.01 -14.62
C LEU A 183 -2.65 -3.01 -15.23
N SER A 184 -3.74 -2.75 -14.53
CA SER A 184 -4.70 -1.68 -14.82
C SER A 184 -4.03 -0.31 -14.68
N ASN A 185 -4.53 0.70 -15.41
CA ASN A 185 -4.11 2.10 -15.24
C ASN A 185 -4.94 2.85 -14.19
N ARG A 186 -5.96 2.20 -13.62
CA ARG A 186 -6.84 2.78 -12.60
C ARG A 186 -6.12 2.91 -11.25
N VAL A 187 -6.65 3.72 -10.34
CA VAL A 187 -6.05 3.89 -9.00
C VAL A 187 -6.06 2.60 -8.19
N SER A 188 -7.07 1.74 -8.41
CA SER A 188 -7.30 0.44 -7.79
C SER A 188 -6.42 -0.70 -8.34
N TRP A 189 -5.47 -0.42 -9.24
CA TRP A 189 -4.76 -1.44 -10.01
C TRP A 189 -4.11 -2.55 -9.16
N LEU A 190 -3.56 -2.20 -7.99
CA LEU A 190 -2.85 -3.15 -7.13
C LEU A 190 -3.85 -4.12 -6.50
N GLY A 191 -4.87 -3.59 -5.83
CA GLY A 191 -5.96 -4.39 -5.30
C GLY A 191 -6.66 -5.23 -6.38
N GLU A 192 -7.04 -4.64 -7.52
CA GLU A 192 -7.67 -5.35 -8.64
C GLU A 192 -6.80 -6.54 -9.11
N SER A 193 -5.49 -6.34 -9.26
CA SER A 193 -4.58 -7.41 -9.68
C SER A 193 -4.51 -8.56 -8.68
N MET A 194 -4.57 -8.26 -7.38
CA MET A 194 -4.59 -9.27 -6.32
C MET A 194 -5.92 -10.02 -6.27
N LEU A 195 -7.06 -9.33 -6.47
CA LEU A 195 -8.38 -9.95 -6.53
C LEU A 195 -8.51 -10.90 -7.72
N HIS A 196 -8.01 -10.49 -8.90
CA HIS A 196 -7.98 -11.38 -10.07
C HIS A 196 -7.02 -12.55 -9.88
N GLY A 197 -5.86 -12.31 -9.27
CA GLY A 197 -4.90 -13.34 -8.90
C GLY A 197 -5.52 -14.38 -7.95
N SER A 198 -6.22 -13.94 -6.92
CA SER A 198 -6.85 -14.82 -5.94
C SER A 198 -8.03 -15.60 -6.50
N GLN A 199 -8.83 -15.01 -7.40
CA GLN A 199 -9.85 -15.75 -8.15
C GLN A 199 -9.24 -16.88 -8.99
N TYR A 200 -8.10 -16.63 -9.63
CA TYR A 200 -7.42 -17.65 -10.42
C TYR A 200 -6.86 -18.75 -9.52
N ALA A 201 -6.23 -18.38 -8.40
CA ALA A 201 -5.71 -19.30 -7.40
C ALA A 201 -6.80 -20.19 -6.78
N ASN A 202 -7.96 -19.62 -6.44
CA ASN A 202 -9.06 -20.38 -5.84
C ASN A 202 -9.57 -21.52 -6.75
N ARG A 203 -9.47 -21.39 -8.08
CA ARG A 203 -9.82 -22.48 -9.01
C ARG A 203 -8.98 -23.74 -8.80
N LYS A 204 -7.81 -23.61 -8.17
CA LYS A 204 -6.87 -24.69 -7.87
C LYS A 204 -6.97 -25.17 -6.42
N PHE A 205 -7.84 -24.59 -5.59
CA PHE A 205 -8.00 -24.93 -4.18
C PHE A 205 -8.34 -26.42 -3.98
N GLY A 206 -9.38 -26.90 -4.67
CA GLY A 206 -9.78 -28.31 -4.61
C GLY A 206 -8.69 -29.26 -5.10
N VAL A 207 -8.07 -28.97 -6.25
CA VAL A 207 -6.95 -29.77 -6.79
C VAL A 207 -5.81 -29.90 -5.78
N LEU A 208 -5.50 -28.82 -5.05
CA LEU A 208 -4.41 -28.82 -4.08
C LEU A 208 -4.75 -29.61 -2.82
N LEU A 209 -5.99 -29.59 -2.34
CA LEU A 209 -6.42 -30.35 -1.16
C LEU A 209 -6.71 -31.83 -1.50
N ASP A 210 -7.53 -32.08 -2.52
CA ASP A 210 -8.08 -33.41 -2.82
C ASP A 210 -7.02 -34.40 -3.31
N GLN A 211 -5.92 -33.90 -3.88
CA GLN A 211 -4.84 -34.72 -4.43
C GLN A 211 -3.58 -34.73 -3.56
N TYR A 212 -3.64 -34.14 -2.36
CA TYR A 212 -2.49 -34.12 -1.47
C TYR A 212 -2.33 -35.44 -0.73
N ASP A 213 -1.19 -36.10 -0.92
CA ASP A 213 -0.85 -37.34 -0.23
C ASP A 213 -0.12 -37.01 1.09
N LEU A 214 -0.89 -36.83 2.15
CA LEU A 214 -0.36 -36.54 3.48
C LEU A 214 0.56 -37.66 3.98
N THR A 215 0.22 -38.92 3.73
CA THR A 215 0.99 -40.09 4.18
C THR A 215 2.40 -40.07 3.58
N SER A 216 2.50 -39.87 2.26
CA SER A 216 3.79 -39.75 1.59
C SER A 216 4.56 -38.48 2.00
N ALA A 217 3.84 -37.40 2.33
CA ALA A 217 4.44 -36.12 2.74
C ALA A 217 5.17 -36.19 4.10
N VAL A 218 4.69 -37.01 5.04
CA VAL A 218 5.33 -37.20 6.36
C VAL A 218 6.76 -37.71 6.20
N GLU A 219 6.99 -38.66 5.31
CA GLU A 219 8.32 -39.20 5.04
C GLU A 219 9.16 -38.25 4.18
N ASN A 220 8.55 -37.71 3.13
CA ASN A 220 9.20 -36.77 2.21
C ASN A 220 8.17 -35.74 1.72
N PRO A 221 8.24 -34.48 2.19
CA PRO A 221 7.26 -33.46 1.83
C PRO A 221 7.07 -33.29 0.33
N ARG A 222 8.10 -33.53 -0.50
CA ARG A 222 8.00 -33.39 -1.96
C ARG A 222 7.07 -34.41 -2.60
N LYS A 223 6.91 -35.59 -2.01
CA LYS A 223 6.05 -36.67 -2.53
C LYS A 223 4.56 -36.40 -2.29
N GLY A 224 4.21 -35.50 -1.36
CA GLY A 224 2.82 -35.15 -1.07
C GLY A 224 2.10 -34.45 -2.22
N LEU A 225 2.85 -33.81 -3.13
CA LEU A 225 2.28 -33.10 -4.27
C LEU A 225 2.21 -34.01 -5.50
N SER A 226 1.00 -34.26 -5.98
CA SER A 226 0.76 -34.93 -7.27
C SER A 226 1.39 -34.15 -8.45
N LEU A 227 1.48 -34.77 -9.62
CA LEU A 227 1.92 -34.06 -10.83
C LEU A 227 0.97 -32.91 -11.19
N ASP A 228 -0.34 -33.14 -11.07
CA ASP A 228 -1.37 -32.13 -11.36
C ASP A 228 -1.32 -30.96 -10.37
N ALA A 229 -1.11 -31.24 -9.07
CA ALA A 229 -0.90 -30.21 -8.06
C ALA A 229 0.37 -29.38 -8.36
N ARG A 230 1.47 -30.03 -8.75
CA ARG A 230 2.71 -29.33 -9.15
C ARG A 230 2.52 -28.48 -10.41
N ASN A 231 1.77 -28.96 -11.40
CA ASN A 231 1.43 -28.18 -12.60
C ASN A 231 0.54 -26.98 -12.25
N ALA A 232 -0.48 -27.17 -11.40
CA ALA A 232 -1.32 -26.08 -10.90
C ALA A 232 -0.50 -25.02 -10.17
N LEU A 233 0.42 -25.44 -9.29
CA LEU A 233 1.34 -24.55 -8.58
C LEU A 233 2.32 -23.87 -9.53
N ALA A 234 2.76 -24.51 -10.62
CA ALA A 234 3.62 -23.90 -11.62
C ALA A 234 2.92 -22.70 -12.32
N GLU A 235 1.62 -22.80 -12.63
CA GLU A 235 0.86 -21.66 -13.16
C GLU A 235 0.80 -20.50 -12.16
N ILE A 236 0.56 -20.83 -10.89
CA ILE A 236 0.51 -19.87 -9.78
C ILE A 236 1.86 -19.19 -9.56
N PHE A 237 2.96 -19.95 -9.56
CA PHE A 237 4.32 -19.42 -9.44
C PHE A 237 4.58 -18.43 -10.56
N GLY A 238 4.24 -18.81 -11.80
CA GLY A 238 4.40 -17.92 -12.94
C GLY A 238 3.61 -16.62 -12.77
N LEU A 239 2.35 -16.68 -12.32
CA LEU A 239 1.52 -15.50 -12.06
C LEU A 239 2.06 -14.62 -10.94
N ALA A 240 2.39 -15.19 -9.78
CA ALA A 240 2.88 -14.45 -8.62
C ALA A 240 4.22 -13.77 -8.90
N ILE A 241 5.18 -14.51 -9.49
CA ILE A 241 6.53 -14.02 -9.79
C ILE A 241 6.48 -12.96 -10.90
N THR A 242 5.70 -13.20 -11.97
CA THR A 242 5.55 -12.22 -13.06
C THR A 242 4.80 -10.99 -12.58
N GLY A 243 3.71 -11.16 -11.83
CA GLY A 243 2.93 -10.07 -11.26
C GLY A 243 3.80 -9.17 -10.38
N TRP A 244 4.59 -9.75 -9.48
CA TRP A 244 5.48 -9.00 -8.61
C TRP A 244 6.52 -8.18 -9.41
N ALA A 245 7.07 -8.75 -10.49
CA ALA A 245 7.97 -8.00 -11.37
C ALA A 245 7.29 -6.77 -12.01
N ARG A 246 6.03 -6.89 -12.44
CA ARG A 246 5.25 -5.77 -12.99
C ARG A 246 4.96 -4.71 -11.91
N VAL A 247 4.69 -5.13 -10.67
CA VAL A 247 4.52 -4.20 -9.54
C VAL A 247 5.79 -3.38 -9.29
N LEU A 248 6.96 -4.03 -9.29
CA LEU A 248 8.26 -3.36 -9.14
C LEU A 248 8.52 -2.34 -10.25
N GLU A 249 8.21 -2.68 -11.50
CA GLU A 249 8.35 -1.76 -12.62
C GLU A 249 7.46 -0.53 -12.49
N ARG A 250 6.18 -0.76 -12.15
CA ARG A 250 5.22 0.33 -11.94
C ARG A 250 5.66 1.23 -10.80
N ALA A 251 6.06 0.65 -9.67
CA ALA A 251 6.57 1.40 -8.53
C ALA A 251 7.81 2.24 -8.88
N ALA A 252 8.78 1.64 -9.57
CA ALA A 252 9.98 2.36 -9.99
C ALA A 252 9.65 3.52 -10.94
N HIS A 253 8.76 3.30 -11.90
CA HIS A 253 8.33 4.35 -12.83
C HIS A 253 7.62 5.49 -12.11
N GLU A 254 6.66 5.18 -11.24
CA GLU A 254 5.96 6.18 -10.43
C GLU A 254 6.91 6.93 -9.50
N ALA A 255 7.86 6.25 -8.84
CA ALA A 255 8.85 6.89 -7.99
C ALA A 255 9.77 7.85 -8.77
N GLU A 256 10.23 7.46 -9.96
CA GLU A 256 11.07 8.33 -10.79
C GLU A 256 10.32 9.53 -11.33
N ASN A 257 9.07 9.34 -11.75
CA ASN A 257 8.20 10.43 -12.19
C ASN A 257 7.93 11.40 -11.04
N ASP A 258 7.57 10.90 -9.86
CA ASP A 258 7.34 11.72 -8.67
C ASP A 258 8.59 12.52 -8.27
N ARG A 259 9.78 11.92 -8.42
CA ARG A 259 11.07 12.55 -8.11
C ARG A 259 11.56 13.51 -9.20
N GLU A 260 11.04 13.41 -10.44
CA GLU A 260 11.66 13.92 -11.69
C GLU A 260 13.17 13.60 -11.78
N LYS A 261 13.58 12.51 -11.14
CA LYS A 261 14.97 12.06 -11.07
C LYS A 261 14.98 10.54 -11.10
N LYS A 262 15.96 9.99 -11.83
CA LYS A 262 16.19 8.54 -11.86
C LYS A 262 16.55 8.04 -10.45
N ILE A 263 16.14 6.82 -10.12
CA ILE A 263 16.56 6.15 -8.88
C ILE A 263 18.08 6.00 -8.94
N PRO A 264 18.84 6.56 -7.98
CA PRO A 264 20.28 6.42 -7.99
C PRO A 264 20.60 4.95 -7.80
N PHE A 265 21.43 4.43 -8.69
CA PHE A 265 21.90 3.06 -8.61
C PHE A 265 23.42 3.09 -8.56
N HIS A 266 23.98 2.33 -7.63
CA HIS A 266 25.41 2.05 -7.62
C HIS A 266 25.60 0.64 -8.18
N LEU A 267 26.71 0.44 -8.89
CA LEU A 267 27.11 -0.91 -9.29
C LEU A 267 27.35 -1.71 -8.01
N VAL A 268 26.62 -2.81 -7.86
CA VAL A 268 26.82 -3.71 -6.74
C VAL A 268 27.95 -4.66 -7.12
N SER A 269 29.11 -4.52 -6.48
CA SER A 269 30.19 -5.49 -6.67
C SER A 269 29.77 -6.84 -6.06
N PRO A 270 30.00 -7.98 -6.75
CA PRO A 270 29.81 -9.30 -6.17
C PRO A 270 30.50 -9.47 -4.81
N SER A 271 31.68 -8.85 -4.62
CA SER A 271 32.43 -8.88 -3.36
C SER A 271 31.70 -8.17 -2.20
N MET A 272 30.90 -7.13 -2.46
CA MET A 272 30.09 -6.46 -1.43
C MET A 272 28.93 -7.34 -0.92
N LEU A 273 28.51 -8.33 -1.71
CA LEU A 273 27.40 -9.21 -1.38
C LEU A 273 27.85 -10.48 -0.66
N THR A 274 29.07 -10.96 -0.93
CA THR A 274 29.63 -12.17 -0.30
C THR A 274 30.45 -11.88 0.97
N SER A 275 30.99 -10.67 1.14
CA SER A 275 31.92 -10.29 2.23
C SER A 275 31.29 -10.26 3.64
N THR A 276 29.98 -10.39 3.76
CA THR A 276 29.28 -10.39 5.05
C THR A 276 28.62 -11.73 5.39
N CYS A 277 28.86 -12.77 4.58
CA CYS A 277 28.18 -14.05 4.71
C CYS A 277 28.73 -14.88 5.88
N ARG A 278 27.97 -14.90 6.98
CA ARG A 278 28.00 -15.99 7.98
C ARG A 278 27.29 -17.25 7.43
N ALA A 279 27.65 -17.68 6.22
CA ALA A 279 27.01 -18.80 5.52
C ALA A 279 26.85 -20.09 6.36
N PRO A 280 27.80 -20.47 7.27
CA PRO A 280 27.63 -21.66 8.10
C PRO A 280 26.44 -21.56 9.07
N LEU A 281 26.19 -20.38 9.64
CA LEU A 281 25.13 -20.17 10.64
C LEU A 281 23.72 -20.19 10.03
N GLY A 282 23.58 -19.75 8.77
CA GLY A 282 22.30 -19.77 8.06
C GLY A 282 21.80 -21.19 7.82
N LEU A 283 22.68 -22.08 7.36
CA LEU A 283 22.37 -23.49 7.12
C LEU A 283 21.99 -24.23 8.42
N VAL A 284 22.71 -23.96 9.50
CA VAL A 284 22.40 -24.52 10.83
C VAL A 284 21.03 -24.06 11.32
N ARG A 285 20.71 -22.76 11.18
CA ARG A 285 19.39 -22.22 11.56
C ARG A 285 18.27 -22.86 10.74
N GLN A 286 18.47 -23.03 9.44
CA GLN A 286 17.50 -23.67 8.55
C GLN A 286 17.28 -25.15 8.92
N TYR A 287 18.33 -25.86 9.33
CA TYR A 287 18.22 -27.23 9.79
C TYR A 287 17.36 -27.36 11.06
N PHE A 288 17.62 -26.52 12.07
CA PHE A 288 16.82 -26.53 13.30
C PHE A 288 15.36 -26.11 13.05
N SER A 289 15.12 -25.08 12.23
CA SER A 289 13.75 -24.66 11.89
C SER A 289 12.99 -25.76 11.15
N SER A 290 13.67 -26.46 10.23
CA SER A 290 13.09 -27.60 9.50
C SER A 290 12.66 -28.73 10.43
N ARG A 291 13.47 -29.04 11.46
CA ARG A 291 13.12 -30.07 12.44
C ARG A 291 11.94 -29.70 13.31
N ARG A 292 11.90 -28.45 13.78
CA ARG A 292 10.79 -27.95 14.57
C ARG A 292 9.48 -27.97 13.79
N GLU A 293 9.51 -27.50 12.55
CA GLU A 293 8.35 -27.53 11.65
C GLU A 293 7.85 -28.95 11.42
N GLN A 294 8.75 -29.92 11.21
CA GLN A 294 8.37 -31.33 11.06
C GLN A 294 7.71 -31.89 12.33
N GLN A 295 8.21 -31.53 13.51
CA GLN A 295 7.61 -31.96 14.78
C GLN A 295 6.20 -31.39 14.95
N GLU A 296 6.00 -30.12 14.61
CA GLU A 296 4.70 -29.46 14.67
C GLU A 296 3.71 -30.15 13.70
N ILE A 297 4.13 -30.43 12.46
CA ILE A 297 3.30 -31.18 11.48
C ILE A 297 2.95 -32.58 12.01
N ASN A 298 3.92 -33.34 12.53
CA ASN A 298 3.64 -34.68 13.06
C ASN A 298 2.63 -34.62 14.22
N SER A 299 2.76 -33.64 15.12
CA SER A 299 1.81 -33.48 16.22
C SER A 299 0.38 -33.15 15.76
N MET A 300 0.23 -32.38 14.68
CA MET A 300 -1.08 -32.12 14.08
C MET A 300 -1.70 -33.40 13.50
N ILE A 301 -0.88 -34.22 12.84
CA ILE A 301 -1.30 -35.47 12.22
C ILE A 301 -1.71 -36.49 13.29
N ASP A 302 -0.92 -36.62 14.36
CA ASP A 302 -1.19 -37.53 15.47
C ASP A 302 -2.52 -37.19 16.18
N GLU A 303 -2.79 -35.89 16.42
CA GLU A 303 -4.06 -35.45 16.98
C GLU A 303 -5.23 -35.78 16.04
N TYR A 304 -5.11 -35.43 14.75
CA TYR A 304 -6.16 -35.70 13.78
C TYR A 304 -6.44 -37.20 13.62
N ALA A 305 -5.40 -38.04 13.63
CA ALA A 305 -5.54 -39.50 13.55
C ALA A 305 -6.26 -40.09 14.78
N THR A 306 -6.08 -39.48 15.96
CA THR A 306 -6.67 -39.93 17.21
C THR A 306 -8.10 -39.43 17.41
N GLU A 307 -8.35 -38.14 17.12
CA GLU A 307 -9.60 -37.46 17.45
C GLU A 307 -10.53 -37.27 16.24
N GLY A 308 -10.05 -37.49 15.01
CA GLY A 308 -10.78 -37.23 13.77
C GLY A 308 -10.96 -35.74 13.45
N LYS A 309 -10.40 -34.85 14.27
CA LYS A 309 -10.41 -33.39 14.12
C LYS A 309 -9.19 -32.80 14.79
N LEU A 310 -8.80 -31.60 14.35
CA LEU A 310 -7.71 -30.84 14.95
C LEU A 310 -8.30 -29.77 15.87
N ILE A 311 -7.99 -29.79 17.17
CA ILE A 311 -8.51 -28.85 18.17
C ILE A 311 -7.37 -28.11 18.88
N HIS A 312 -6.37 -28.84 19.35
CA HIS A 312 -5.32 -28.35 20.25
C HIS A 312 -4.07 -27.92 19.49
N GLN A 313 -3.67 -28.64 18.45
CA GLN A 313 -2.47 -28.39 17.65
C GLN A 313 -2.73 -27.51 16.43
N ILE A 314 -3.88 -26.81 16.35
CA ILE A 314 -4.18 -25.92 15.23
C ILE A 314 -3.14 -24.79 15.19
N PRO A 315 -2.45 -24.55 14.06
CA PRO A 315 -1.52 -23.43 13.94
C PRO A 315 -2.24 -22.10 14.17
N ALA A 316 -1.57 -21.17 14.87
CA ALA A 316 -2.15 -19.88 15.24
C ALA A 316 -2.69 -19.08 14.03
N GLU A 317 -2.02 -19.19 12.87
CA GLU A 317 -2.44 -18.58 11.62
C GLU A 317 -3.83 -19.04 11.20
N ILE A 318 -4.00 -20.36 11.09
CA ILE A 318 -5.24 -21.01 10.68
C ILE A 318 -6.34 -20.72 11.70
N ASP A 319 -6.03 -20.91 12.98
CA ASP A 319 -6.96 -20.68 14.08
C ASP A 319 -7.49 -19.24 14.12
N VAL A 320 -6.61 -18.23 13.97
CA VAL A 320 -7.02 -16.83 13.90
C VAL A 320 -7.88 -16.56 12.67
N VAL A 321 -7.47 -17.01 11.47
CA VAL A 321 -8.23 -16.78 10.24
C VAL A 321 -9.62 -17.40 10.32
N HIS A 322 -9.73 -18.66 10.77
CA HIS A 322 -11.01 -19.36 10.91
C HIS A 322 -11.93 -18.70 11.93
N ARG A 323 -11.42 -18.30 13.11
CA ARG A 323 -12.22 -17.61 14.12
C ARG A 323 -12.75 -16.27 13.64
N VAL A 324 -11.92 -15.45 13.00
CA VAL A 324 -12.38 -14.13 12.52
C VAL A 324 -13.34 -14.29 11.34
N ALA A 325 -13.12 -15.30 10.48
CA ALA A 325 -14.04 -15.62 9.39
C ALA A 325 -15.42 -16.09 9.92
N SER A 326 -15.46 -16.91 10.97
CA SER A 326 -16.72 -17.38 11.56
C SER A 326 -17.50 -16.24 12.22
N ILE A 327 -16.82 -15.34 12.94
CA ILE A 327 -17.43 -14.11 13.47
C ILE A 327 -18.02 -13.28 12.31
N TYR A 328 -17.27 -13.06 11.25
CA TYR A 328 -17.73 -12.30 10.09
C TYR A 328 -18.97 -12.91 9.41
N GLN A 329 -19.05 -14.25 9.29
CA GLN A 329 -20.26 -14.90 8.79
C GLN A 329 -21.43 -14.70 9.75
N SER A 330 -21.21 -14.87 11.06
CA SER A 330 -22.25 -14.68 12.06
C SER A 330 -22.79 -13.25 12.04
N GLU A 331 -21.94 -12.23 11.85
CA GLU A 331 -22.35 -10.82 11.75
C GLU A 331 -23.13 -10.52 10.46
N LYS A 332 -22.80 -11.21 9.35
CA LYS A 332 -23.55 -11.09 8.09
C LYS A 332 -24.93 -11.71 8.15
N GLU A 333 -25.05 -12.85 8.85
CA GLU A 333 -26.30 -13.57 9.04
C GLU A 333 -27.15 -12.93 10.14
N TRP A 334 -26.51 -12.21 11.06
CA TRP A 334 -27.18 -11.48 12.12
C TRP A 334 -28.12 -10.42 11.53
N ARG A 335 -29.41 -10.71 11.63
CA ARG A 335 -30.47 -9.73 11.46
C ARG A 335 -30.82 -9.22 12.85
N PRO A 336 -30.95 -7.91 13.06
CA PRO A 336 -31.44 -7.42 14.33
C PRO A 336 -32.85 -8.00 14.54
N THR A 337 -32.97 -8.95 15.45
CA THR A 337 -34.25 -9.24 16.08
C THR A 337 -34.68 -7.94 16.74
N GLN A 338 -35.98 -7.59 16.67
CA GLN A 338 -36.55 -6.38 17.29
C GLN A 338 -35.74 -6.00 18.53
N LEU A 339 -35.01 -4.88 18.46
CA LEU A 339 -34.11 -4.44 19.53
C LEU A 339 -34.89 -4.54 20.84
N ASN A 340 -34.46 -5.41 21.77
CA ASN A 340 -35.09 -5.49 23.08
C ASN A 340 -35.06 -4.07 23.67
N GLY A 341 -36.24 -3.52 23.96
CA GLY A 341 -36.41 -2.15 24.46
C GLY A 341 -35.76 -1.88 25.83
N ASP A 342 -35.07 -2.88 26.38
CA ASP A 342 -34.27 -2.81 27.60
C ASP A 342 -33.02 -1.94 27.41
N THR A 343 -32.42 -1.93 26.22
CA THR A 343 -31.26 -1.07 25.95
C THR A 343 -31.73 0.32 25.53
N LYS A 344 -31.91 1.20 26.51
CA LYS A 344 -32.20 2.62 26.28
C LYS A 344 -30.90 3.39 26.13
N VAL A 345 -30.53 3.72 24.89
CA VAL A 345 -29.49 4.70 24.61
C VAL A 345 -30.13 6.09 24.62
N ALA A 346 -29.90 6.86 25.68
CA ALA A 346 -30.36 8.25 25.79
C ALA A 346 -29.16 9.20 25.84
N VAL A 347 -29.18 10.23 25.01
CA VAL A 347 -28.25 11.35 25.11
C VAL A 347 -28.90 12.43 25.96
N ASN A 348 -28.50 12.50 27.22
CA ASN A 348 -28.90 13.60 28.09
C ASN A 348 -27.87 14.71 27.98
N TRP A 349 -28.25 15.79 27.31
CA TRP A 349 -27.46 17.02 27.28
C TRP A 349 -27.52 17.67 28.66
N ILE A 350 -26.53 17.40 29.50
CA ILE A 350 -26.32 18.19 30.71
C ILE A 350 -25.50 19.42 30.31
N GLY A 351 -26.16 20.56 30.23
CA GLY A 351 -25.54 21.87 30.36
C GLY A 351 -24.66 22.32 29.19
N ARG A 352 -25.13 23.37 28.50
CA ARG A 352 -24.28 24.34 27.82
C ARG A 352 -23.41 25.01 28.89
N ALA A 353 -22.25 24.42 29.20
CA ALA A 353 -21.23 25.07 30.02
C ALA A 353 -20.40 25.96 29.09
N ASP A 354 -20.52 27.25 29.37
CA ASP A 354 -19.75 28.32 28.77
C ASP A 354 -18.25 28.19 29.08
N GLN A 355 -17.50 28.98 28.34
CA GLN A 355 -16.05 29.04 28.19
C GLN A 355 -15.21 29.00 29.48
N SER A 356 -13.95 28.63 29.24
CA SER A 356 -12.72 29.05 29.94
C SER A 356 -11.94 27.97 30.71
N GLU A 357 -10.69 27.84 30.24
CA GLU A 357 -9.46 27.54 30.95
C GLU A 357 -8.92 26.09 31.04
N GLN A 358 -7.85 25.94 30.25
CA GLN A 358 -6.58 25.27 30.54
C GLN A 358 -6.44 23.78 30.21
N GLU A 359 -6.00 23.61 28.96
CA GLU A 359 -4.83 22.77 28.61
C GLU A 359 -3.83 22.64 29.77
N SER A 360 -3.54 21.40 30.18
CA SER A 360 -2.18 20.88 29.97
C SER A 360 -2.12 19.35 30.13
N SER A 361 -1.28 18.77 29.28
CA SER A 361 -0.62 17.48 29.45
C SER A 361 -1.43 16.20 29.17
N ARG A 362 -1.51 15.85 27.88
CA ARG A 362 -1.30 14.46 27.44
C ARG A 362 -0.43 14.42 26.19
N LYS A 363 0.89 14.26 26.41
CA LYS A 363 1.81 13.73 25.39
C LYS A 363 1.48 12.25 25.17
N GLY A 364 1.07 11.91 23.95
CA GLY A 364 0.99 10.55 23.43
C GLY A 364 1.12 10.60 21.92
N ALA A 365 2.20 10.00 21.40
CA ALA A 365 2.56 10.04 19.99
C ALA A 365 1.61 9.18 19.12
N ASP A 366 1.39 9.67 17.89
CA ASP A 366 0.74 9.03 16.74
C ASP A 366 -0.81 9.02 16.72
N SER A 367 -1.40 10.22 16.66
CA SER A 367 -2.77 10.44 16.15
C SER A 367 -2.73 11.08 14.75
N PRO A 368 -3.73 10.82 13.87
CA PRO A 368 -3.86 11.55 12.61
C PRO A 368 -3.97 13.04 12.92
N LYS A 369 -3.18 13.90 12.24
CA LYS A 369 -3.31 15.35 12.37
C LYS A 369 -4.78 15.73 12.19
N GLU A 370 -5.41 16.19 13.27
CA GLU A 370 -6.76 16.73 13.26
C GLU A 370 -6.81 17.87 12.24
N VAL A 371 -7.63 17.71 11.20
CA VAL A 371 -7.81 18.75 10.20
C VAL A 371 -8.84 19.71 10.76
N ASN A 372 -8.40 20.90 11.18
CA ASN A 372 -9.33 21.95 11.61
C ASN A 372 -10.23 22.34 10.44
N GLU A 373 -11.49 21.89 10.49
CA GLU A 373 -12.50 22.23 9.49
C GLU A 373 -13.00 23.65 9.72
N LEU A 374 -13.03 24.46 8.66
CA LEU A 374 -13.60 25.81 8.71
C LEU A 374 -15.07 25.81 8.30
N SER A 375 -15.81 26.71 8.91
CA SER A 375 -17.20 27.06 8.64
C SER A 375 -17.28 28.51 8.19
N ALA A 376 -18.29 28.85 7.38
CA ALA A 376 -18.52 30.24 6.95
C ALA A 376 -18.71 31.20 8.13
N ARG A 377 -19.20 30.68 9.27
CA ARG A 377 -19.44 31.47 10.49
C ARG A 377 -18.20 31.68 11.34
N ASP A 378 -17.09 31.01 11.02
CA ASP A 378 -15.86 31.17 11.78
C ASP A 378 -15.27 32.55 11.53
N SER A 379 -14.56 33.07 12.53
CA SER A 379 -13.88 34.35 12.42
C SER A 379 -12.76 34.29 11.38
N VAL A 380 -12.44 35.43 10.75
CA VAL A 380 -11.27 35.57 9.87
C VAL A 380 -9.95 35.15 10.54
N PHE A 381 -9.85 35.23 11.87
CA PHE A 381 -8.69 34.74 12.65
C PHE A 381 -8.51 33.21 12.60
N ALA A 382 -9.55 32.46 12.27
CA ALA A 382 -9.46 31.00 12.15
C ALA A 382 -8.74 30.55 10.87
N ALA A 383 -8.59 31.43 9.87
CA ALA A 383 -7.90 31.13 8.63
C ALA A 383 -6.37 31.23 8.80
N PRO A 384 -5.62 30.11 8.78
CA PRO A 384 -4.19 30.11 9.15
C PRO A 384 -3.26 30.74 8.11
N PHE A 385 -3.79 31.14 6.95
CA PHE A 385 -3.05 31.83 5.88
C PHE A 385 -3.29 33.35 5.87
N ILE A 386 -4.13 33.87 6.76
CA ILE A 386 -4.32 35.29 7.02
C ILE A 386 -3.51 35.63 8.27
N CYS A 387 -2.63 36.64 8.19
CA CYS A 387 -1.88 37.06 9.37
C CYS A 387 -2.78 37.79 10.38
N ALA A 388 -2.42 37.76 11.65
CA ALA A 388 -3.22 38.37 12.73
C ALA A 388 -3.49 39.87 12.47
N ASP A 389 -2.50 40.61 11.97
CA ASP A 389 -2.64 42.04 11.65
C ASP A 389 -3.67 42.27 10.52
N ALA A 390 -3.65 41.42 9.49
CA ALA A 390 -4.64 41.49 8.40
C ALA A 390 -6.03 41.08 8.87
N ALA A 391 -6.15 40.04 9.70
CA ALA A 391 -7.42 39.60 10.29
C ALA A 391 -8.02 40.68 11.21
N GLN A 392 -7.19 41.31 12.05
CA GLN A 392 -7.60 42.44 12.89
C GLN A 392 -8.10 43.60 12.05
N ARG A 393 -7.38 43.94 10.97
CA ARG A 393 -7.78 45.02 10.07
C ARG A 393 -9.06 44.70 9.30
N MET A 394 -9.31 43.44 8.95
CA MET A 394 -10.58 42.98 8.37
C MET A 394 -11.76 43.21 9.31
N VAL A 395 -11.61 42.85 10.60
CA VAL A 395 -12.64 43.10 11.62
C VAL A 395 -12.96 44.59 11.74
N GLU A 396 -11.95 45.46 11.75
CA GLU A 396 -12.12 46.92 11.85
C GLU A 396 -12.92 47.54 10.69
N ILE A 397 -12.95 46.88 9.52
CA ILE A 397 -13.71 47.33 8.35
C ILE A 397 -15.04 46.57 8.17
N GLY A 398 -15.43 45.75 9.15
CA GLY A 398 -16.70 45.01 9.16
C GLY A 398 -16.65 43.61 8.54
N VAL A 399 -15.46 43.07 8.26
CA VAL A 399 -15.27 41.70 7.74
C VAL A 399 -14.85 40.81 8.91
N GLU A 400 -15.83 40.33 9.69
CA GLU A 400 -15.57 39.59 10.92
C GLU A 400 -15.49 38.08 10.71
N ARG A 401 -16.31 37.57 9.79
CA ARG A 401 -16.47 36.14 9.50
C ARG A 401 -15.96 35.78 8.12
N LEU A 402 -15.69 34.50 7.91
CA LEU A 402 -15.32 33.99 6.60
C LEU A 402 -16.45 34.18 5.56
N ASP A 403 -17.71 34.19 5.97
CA ASP A 403 -18.84 34.50 5.07
C ASP A 403 -18.74 35.94 4.53
N ASP A 404 -18.42 36.90 5.40
CA ASP A 404 -18.24 38.31 5.03
C ASP A 404 -17.06 38.45 4.04
N LEU A 405 -15.94 37.78 4.35
CA LEU A 405 -14.76 37.76 3.48
C LEU A 405 -15.07 37.14 2.11
N LEU A 406 -15.93 36.13 2.05
CA LEU A 406 -16.29 35.43 0.82
C LEU A 406 -17.34 36.17 -0.02
N HIS A 407 -18.10 37.09 0.59
CA HIS A 407 -19.15 37.84 -0.09
C HIS A 407 -18.63 39.15 -0.71
N ASP A 408 -17.74 39.85 -0.01
CA ASP A 408 -17.26 41.16 -0.43
C ASP A 408 -16.21 41.08 -1.55
N PRO A 409 -16.18 42.04 -2.50
CA PRO A 409 -15.20 42.02 -3.58
C PRO A 409 -13.78 42.38 -3.08
N PRO A 410 -12.72 41.66 -3.51
CA PRO A 410 -11.33 41.89 -3.06
C PRO A 410 -10.82 43.31 -3.19
N CYS A 411 -11.24 44.05 -4.23
CA CYS A 411 -10.78 45.42 -4.46
C CYS A 411 -11.32 46.39 -3.39
N GLU A 412 -12.59 46.23 -3.01
CA GLU A 412 -13.19 47.06 -1.96
C GLU A 412 -12.60 46.76 -0.59
N ILE A 413 -12.35 45.48 -0.30
CA ILE A 413 -11.67 45.08 0.94
C ILE A 413 -10.27 45.70 0.98
N ALA A 414 -9.49 45.61 -0.11
CA ALA A 414 -8.14 46.18 -0.18
C ALA A 414 -8.15 47.70 0.07
N GLU A 415 -9.06 48.42 -0.59
CA GLU A 415 -9.21 49.88 -0.47
C GLU A 415 -9.63 50.33 0.93
N LYS A 416 -10.48 49.55 1.62
CA LYS A 416 -10.90 49.81 3.00
C LYS A 416 -9.81 49.46 4.01
N MET A 417 -9.11 48.34 3.81
CA MET A 417 -8.03 47.90 4.71
C MET A 417 -6.87 48.90 4.73
N LYS A 418 -6.47 49.43 3.56
CA LYS A 418 -5.28 50.30 3.38
C LYS A 418 -4.03 49.75 4.11
N LEU A 419 -3.88 48.43 4.10
CA LEU A 419 -2.80 47.75 4.80
C LEU A 419 -1.66 47.48 3.82
N ASP A 420 -0.47 48.00 4.13
CA ASP A 420 0.71 47.81 3.29
C ASP A 420 1.01 46.31 3.10
N GLY A 421 1.20 45.91 1.85
CA GLY A 421 1.45 44.52 1.48
C GLY A 421 0.21 43.64 1.32
N VAL A 422 -1.01 44.13 1.59
CA VAL A 422 -2.26 43.40 1.26
C VAL A 422 -2.86 43.98 -0.01
N THR A 423 -2.65 43.27 -1.13
CA THR A 423 -3.17 43.66 -2.44
C THR A 423 -4.48 42.94 -2.77
N THR A 424 -5.21 43.44 -3.76
CA THR A 424 -6.38 42.75 -4.36
C THR A 424 -6.05 41.31 -4.73
N GLN A 425 -4.85 41.04 -5.25
CA GLN A 425 -4.42 39.70 -5.63
C GLN A 425 -4.25 38.76 -4.42
N ILE A 426 -3.73 39.28 -3.29
CA ILE A 426 -3.59 38.52 -2.05
C ILE A 426 -4.97 38.21 -1.46
N LEU A 427 -5.90 39.17 -1.49
CA LEU A 427 -7.27 38.97 -1.04
C LEU A 427 -8.01 37.95 -1.89
N THR A 428 -7.90 38.00 -3.23
CA THR A 428 -8.45 36.96 -4.11
C THR A 428 -7.90 35.57 -3.78
N ARG A 429 -6.61 35.49 -3.44
CA ARG A 429 -5.97 34.23 -3.03
C ARG A 429 -6.54 33.73 -1.70
N TRP A 430 -6.67 34.59 -0.69
CA TRP A 430 -7.25 34.24 0.61
C TRP A 430 -8.71 33.83 0.50
N GLN A 431 -9.51 34.53 -0.31
CA GLN A 431 -10.90 34.13 -0.60
C GLN A 431 -10.98 32.75 -1.23
N SER A 432 -10.12 32.46 -2.22
CA SER A 432 -10.09 31.13 -2.85
C SER A 432 -9.69 30.03 -1.85
N GLN A 433 -8.73 30.30 -0.97
CA GLN A 433 -8.28 29.36 0.07
C GLN A 433 -9.37 29.11 1.13
N ALA A 434 -10.02 30.18 1.61
CA ALA A 434 -11.13 30.12 2.56
C ALA A 434 -12.34 29.40 1.94
N ALA A 435 -12.69 29.72 0.69
CA ALA A 435 -13.79 29.09 -0.02
C ALA A 435 -13.59 27.56 -0.12
N LEU A 436 -12.38 27.12 -0.46
CA LEU A 436 -12.05 25.70 -0.53
C LEU A 436 -12.19 25.01 0.83
N MET A 437 -11.66 25.60 1.92
CA MET A 437 -11.75 25.00 3.26
C MET A 437 -13.17 24.97 3.82
N VAL A 438 -13.99 25.99 3.52
CA VAL A 438 -15.38 26.06 3.96
C VAL A 438 -16.27 25.09 3.18
N LYS A 439 -16.11 25.03 1.85
CA LYS A 439 -16.96 24.23 0.95
C LYS A 439 -16.54 22.75 0.90
N VAL A 440 -15.24 22.48 0.82
CA VAL A 440 -14.69 21.12 0.70
C VAL A 440 -14.30 20.60 2.08
N LYS A 441 -15.25 19.96 2.77
CA LYS A 441 -15.03 19.40 4.12
C LYS A 441 -13.88 18.39 4.14
N GLY A 442 -13.10 18.39 5.21
CA GLY A 442 -11.85 17.64 5.34
C GLY A 442 -10.64 18.17 4.55
N LEU A 443 -10.78 19.26 3.76
CA LEU A 443 -9.64 19.86 3.06
C LEU A 443 -8.86 20.80 4.00
N GLY A 444 -7.66 20.39 4.38
CA GLY A 444 -6.81 21.18 5.29
C GLY A 444 -6.18 22.42 4.66
N ALA A 445 -5.73 23.36 5.50
CA ALA A 445 -5.17 24.63 5.08
C ALA A 445 -3.97 24.52 4.13
N GLN A 446 -3.05 23.59 4.39
CA GLN A 446 -1.91 23.36 3.52
C GLN A 446 -2.35 22.93 2.11
N ALA A 447 -3.37 22.07 2.01
CA ALA A 447 -3.92 21.63 0.72
C ALA A 447 -4.55 22.81 -0.02
N ALA A 448 -5.37 23.61 0.65
CA ALA A 448 -5.99 24.80 0.07
C ALA A 448 -4.94 25.80 -0.44
N MET A 449 -3.89 26.06 0.34
CA MET A 449 -2.81 26.97 -0.06
C MET A 449 -2.07 26.49 -1.32
N LEU A 450 -1.70 25.20 -1.37
CA LEU A 450 -0.97 24.61 -2.48
C LEU A 450 -1.82 24.53 -3.75
N LEU A 451 -3.10 24.17 -3.63
CA LEU A 451 -4.02 24.06 -4.76
C LEU A 451 -4.28 25.41 -5.41
N VAL A 452 -4.57 26.44 -4.61
CA VAL A 452 -4.80 27.80 -5.12
C VAL A 452 -3.53 28.35 -5.79
N ALA A 453 -2.37 28.17 -5.18
CA ALA A 453 -1.10 28.59 -5.77
C ALA A 453 -0.79 27.85 -7.08
N ALA A 454 -1.24 26.60 -7.20
CA ALA A 454 -1.11 25.78 -8.41
C ALA A 454 -2.17 26.09 -9.49
N GLY A 455 -3.05 27.07 -9.27
CA GLY A 455 -4.08 27.51 -10.20
C GLY A 455 -5.44 26.81 -10.06
N TYR A 456 -5.63 26.00 -9.00
CA TYR A 456 -6.88 25.31 -8.70
C TYR A 456 -7.65 26.05 -7.60
N ALA A 457 -8.40 27.08 -8.00
CA ALA A 457 -9.04 28.01 -7.07
C ALA A 457 -10.43 27.59 -6.56
N ASN A 458 -11.04 26.56 -7.14
CA ASN A 458 -12.39 26.09 -6.76
C ASN A 458 -12.53 24.56 -6.87
N ALA A 459 -13.57 24.01 -6.24
CA ALA A 459 -13.79 22.56 -6.15
C ALA A 459 -13.97 21.92 -7.53
N GLU A 460 -14.61 22.61 -8.48
CA GLU A 460 -14.84 22.16 -9.85
C GLU A 460 -13.53 21.97 -10.61
N SER A 461 -12.62 22.93 -10.51
CA SER A 461 -11.29 22.86 -11.14
C SER A 461 -10.46 21.71 -10.58
N ILE A 462 -10.61 21.37 -9.31
CA ILE A 462 -9.92 20.26 -8.65
C ILE A 462 -10.55 18.92 -9.08
N ALA A 463 -11.88 18.82 -9.07
CA ALA A 463 -12.61 17.61 -9.40
C ALA A 463 -12.42 17.17 -10.86
N LEU A 464 -12.27 18.13 -11.79
CA LEU A 464 -12.03 17.87 -13.21
C LEU A 464 -10.55 17.56 -13.53
N ALA A 465 -9.64 17.85 -12.61
CA ALA A 465 -8.22 17.73 -12.87
C ALA A 465 -7.71 16.28 -12.76
N GLN A 466 -6.75 15.94 -13.60
CA GLN A 466 -6.00 14.71 -13.44
C GLN A 466 -4.93 14.87 -12.34
N ARG A 467 -4.73 13.83 -11.53
CA ARG A 467 -3.69 13.79 -10.46
C ARG A 467 -2.33 14.30 -10.94
N ASN A 468 -1.87 13.83 -12.10
CA ASN A 468 -0.55 14.20 -12.63
C ASN A 468 -0.44 15.70 -12.94
N SER A 469 -1.56 16.34 -13.32
CA SER A 469 -1.61 17.78 -13.59
C SER A 469 -1.52 18.58 -12.30
N ILE A 470 -2.32 18.24 -11.29
CA ILE A 470 -2.24 18.86 -9.95
C ILE A 470 -0.84 18.67 -9.36
N HIS A 471 -0.33 17.44 -9.40
CA HIS A 471 1.00 17.09 -8.90
C HIS A 471 2.08 17.96 -9.56
N ARG A 472 2.09 18.06 -10.90
CA ARG A 472 3.07 18.88 -11.64
C ARG A 472 2.94 20.37 -11.29
N ALA A 473 1.72 20.89 -11.19
CA ALA A 473 1.48 22.30 -10.90
C ALA A 473 1.90 22.66 -9.47
N VAL A 474 1.50 21.86 -8.47
CA VAL A 474 1.92 22.01 -7.07
C VAL A 474 3.42 21.93 -6.94
N ARG A 475 4.08 21.02 -7.68
CA ARG A 475 5.54 20.95 -7.68
C ARG A 475 6.21 22.21 -8.19
N LYS A 476 5.72 22.80 -9.28
CA LYS A 476 6.26 24.06 -9.79
C LYS A 476 6.17 25.17 -8.75
N VAL A 477 5.06 25.25 -8.02
CA VAL A 477 4.88 26.20 -6.92
C VAL A 477 5.90 25.96 -5.81
N VAL A 478 6.01 24.72 -5.33
CA VAL A 478 6.94 24.36 -4.24
C VAL A 478 8.40 24.64 -4.63
N VAL A 479 8.79 24.35 -5.88
CA VAL A 479 10.14 24.64 -6.39
C VAL A 479 10.37 26.15 -6.55
N ALA A 480 9.42 26.89 -7.11
CA ALA A 480 9.53 28.34 -7.24
C ALA A 480 9.62 29.04 -5.87
N GLU A 481 8.86 28.57 -4.88
CA GLU A 481 8.96 29.07 -3.50
C GLU A 481 10.32 28.74 -2.85
N GLN A 482 10.96 27.62 -3.22
CA GLN A 482 12.30 27.25 -2.75
C GLN A 482 13.41 28.11 -3.37
N GLU A 483 13.27 28.52 -4.63
CA GLU A 483 14.24 29.40 -5.30
C GLU A 483 14.16 30.84 -4.79
N VAL A 484 12.97 31.29 -4.37
CA VAL A 484 12.76 32.64 -3.78
C VAL A 484 13.15 32.67 -2.29
N LYS A 485 12.95 31.60 -1.52
CA LYS A 485 13.27 31.51 -0.06
C LYS A 485 14.75 31.24 0.27
N GLY A 486 15.67 31.48 -0.67
CA GLY A 486 17.12 31.48 -0.42
C GLY A 486 17.59 32.54 0.60
N LEU A 487 16.73 33.48 1.00
CA LEU A 487 16.95 34.42 2.09
C LEU A 487 15.66 34.60 2.93
N GLN A 488 15.79 34.33 4.24
CA GLN A 488 14.90 34.70 5.36
C GLN A 488 13.66 33.82 5.69
N HIS A 489 13.48 33.61 7.01
CA HIS A 489 12.48 32.80 7.70
C HIS A 489 11.07 33.42 7.67
N HIS A 490 10.07 32.65 7.21
CA HIS A 490 8.88 32.19 7.94
C HIS A 490 7.86 31.58 6.97
N GLY A 491 7.25 30.45 7.35
CA GLY A 491 5.99 29.96 6.80
C GLY A 491 6.04 29.23 5.45
N VAL A 492 6.71 28.07 5.37
CA VAL A 492 6.24 26.79 4.77
C VAL A 492 7.29 25.76 5.20
N ASP A 493 6.91 24.73 5.96
CA ASP A 493 7.83 23.69 6.41
C ASP A 493 8.36 22.91 5.18
N PRO A 494 9.69 22.90 4.92
CA PRO A 494 10.31 22.25 3.75
C PRO A 494 10.12 20.72 3.67
N GLY A 495 9.47 20.11 4.66
CA GLY A 495 9.39 18.66 4.84
C GLY A 495 8.25 17.89 4.16
N LEU A 496 7.21 18.51 3.59
CA LEU A 496 6.06 17.76 3.04
C LEU A 496 5.58 18.26 1.68
N TYR A 497 6.25 17.81 0.63
CA TYR A 497 5.60 17.67 -0.66
C TYR A 497 4.44 16.66 -0.53
N PRO A 498 3.21 16.96 -1.01
CA PRO A 498 2.07 16.10 -0.79
C PRO A 498 2.24 14.74 -1.46
N ARG A 499 1.88 13.68 -0.72
CA ARG A 499 1.86 12.31 -1.23
C ARG A 499 0.81 12.19 -2.35
N SER A 500 1.03 11.26 -3.28
CA SER A 500 0.05 10.93 -4.30
C SER A 500 -1.31 10.52 -3.69
N SER A 501 -1.29 9.88 -2.51
CA SER A 501 -2.50 9.56 -1.74
C SER A 501 -3.24 10.81 -1.25
N GLU A 502 -2.51 11.85 -0.84
CA GLU A 502 -3.10 13.11 -0.36
C GLU A 502 -3.74 13.89 -1.51
N ILE A 503 -3.07 13.97 -2.67
CA ILE A 503 -3.67 14.58 -3.87
C ILE A 503 -4.92 13.82 -4.31
N ASN A 504 -4.91 12.47 -4.27
CA ASN A 504 -6.10 11.68 -4.56
C ASN A 504 -7.23 11.97 -3.56
N SER A 505 -6.92 12.10 -2.27
CA SER A 505 -7.89 12.50 -1.26
C SER A 505 -8.48 13.88 -1.55
N TRP A 506 -7.67 14.86 -1.94
CA TRP A 506 -8.17 16.21 -2.28
C TRP A 506 -9.11 16.19 -3.48
N ILE A 507 -8.77 15.43 -4.53
CA ILE A 507 -9.63 15.23 -5.70
C ILE A 507 -10.94 14.57 -5.28
N ALA A 508 -10.89 13.51 -4.47
CA ALA A 508 -12.08 12.80 -4.01
C ALA A 508 -13.00 13.70 -3.17
N LEU A 509 -12.46 14.49 -2.25
CA LEU A 509 -13.22 15.44 -1.44
C LEU A 509 -13.89 16.52 -2.31
N ALA A 510 -13.16 17.06 -3.29
CA ALA A 510 -13.69 18.05 -4.22
C ALA A 510 -14.78 17.45 -5.12
N SER A 511 -14.58 16.24 -5.67
CA SER A 511 -15.59 15.54 -6.47
C SER A 511 -16.86 15.27 -5.65
N ALA A 512 -16.73 14.84 -4.40
CA ALA A 512 -17.87 14.63 -3.50
C ALA A 512 -18.64 15.92 -3.23
N HIS A 513 -17.94 17.05 -3.02
CA HIS A 513 -18.59 18.35 -2.88
C HIS A 513 -19.36 18.76 -4.15
N VAL A 514 -18.76 18.62 -5.33
CA VAL A 514 -19.38 18.98 -6.61
C VAL A 514 -20.64 18.14 -6.86
N GLU A 515 -20.56 16.82 -6.64
CA GLU A 515 -21.70 15.91 -6.79
C GLU A 515 -22.83 16.25 -5.80
N PHE A 516 -22.50 16.54 -4.54
CA PHE A 516 -23.48 16.94 -3.53
C PHE A 516 -24.16 18.27 -3.86
N SER A 517 -23.40 19.26 -4.32
CA SER A 517 -23.92 20.56 -4.72
C SER A 517 -24.86 20.44 -5.94
N GLN A 518 -24.50 19.61 -6.93
CA GLN A 518 -25.37 19.34 -8.09
C GLN A 518 -26.70 18.69 -7.68
N ARG A 519 -26.69 17.76 -6.71
CA ARG A 519 -27.91 17.13 -6.18
C ARG A 519 -28.80 18.06 -5.37
N ARG A 520 -28.23 19.10 -4.73
CA ARG A 520 -29.02 20.12 -4.02
C ARG A 520 -29.66 21.16 -4.94
N SER A 521 -29.14 21.29 -6.16
CA SER A 521 -29.63 22.23 -7.18
C SER A 521 -30.57 21.59 -8.21
N ALA A 522 -30.69 20.26 -8.20
CA ALA A 522 -31.67 19.47 -8.94
C ALA A 522 -32.88 19.16 -8.06
#